data_AF-A0A9E0X5H7-F1
#
_entry.id   AF-A0A9E0X5H7-F1
#
_cell.length_a   1.000
_cell.length_b   1.000
_cell.length_c   1.000
_cell.angle_alpha   90.00
_cell.angle_beta   90.00
_cell.angle_gamma   90.00
#
_symmetry.space_group_name_H-M   'P 1'
#
loop_
_entity.id
_entity.type
_entity.pdbx_description
1 polymer ?
#
loop_
_entity_poly.entity_id
_entity_poly.type
_entity_poly.pdbx_seq_one_letter_code
_entity_poly.pdbx_strand_id
1 'polypeptide(L)' 'MAKEELIEMQGSVTEVLPDSRFRVTLDNGHQLIAYT' A
#
# COMPACT_ATOMS: atom_id res chain seq x y z
N MET A 1 4.34 1.18 -26.83
CA MET A 1 3.98 1.89 -25.59
C MET A 1 4.01 0.87 -24.48
N ALA A 2 5.00 0.96 -23.60
CA ALA A 2 5.22 -0.03 -22.55
C ALA A 2 4.04 -0.01 -21.58
N LYS A 3 3.38 -1.15 -21.41
CA LYS A 3 2.35 -1.31 -20.39
C LYS A 3 3.06 -1.27 -19.04
N GLU A 4 2.66 -0.37 -18.17
CA GLU A 4 3.14 -0.39 -16.78
C GLU A 4 2.64 -1.68 -16.14
N GLU A 5 3.56 -2.52 -15.68
CA GLU A 5 3.26 -3.75 -14.97
C GLU A 5 3.01 -3.42 -13.50
N LEU A 6 1.99 -4.07 -12.93
CA LEU A 6 1.71 -3.95 -11.50
C LEU A 6 2.82 -4.65 -10.73
N ILE A 7 3.33 -3.98 -9.70
CA ILE A 7 4.34 -4.53 -8.80
C ILE A 7 3.62 -4.97 -7.52
N GLU A 8 3.79 -6.25 -7.17
CA GLU A 8 3.29 -6.79 -5.91
C GLU A 8 4.34 -6.63 -4.81
N MET A 9 3.93 -6.12 -3.65
CA MET A 9 4.81 -5.87 -2.51
C MET A 9 4.16 -6.33 -1.21
N GLN A 10 4.98 -6.79 -0.28
CA GLN A 10 4.53 -7.16 1.06
C GLN A 10 4.67 -5.97 2.02
N GLY A 11 3.73 -5.88 2.96
CA GLY A 11 3.71 -4.87 3.99
C GLY A 11 2.66 -5.16 5.05
N SER A 12 2.73 -4.41 6.15
CA SER A 12 1.83 -4.53 7.29
C SER A 12 0.94 -3.30 7.43
N VAL A 13 -0.34 -3.53 7.72
CA VAL A 13 -1.27 -2.44 8.07
C VAL A 13 -0.88 -1.87 9.43
N THR A 14 -0.58 -0.58 9.48
CA THR A 14 -0.16 0.10 10.71
C THR A 14 -1.28 0.95 11.31
N GLU A 15 -2.24 1.41 10.52
CA GLU A 15 -3.35 2.25 10.99
C GLU A 15 -4.59 2.06 10.10
N VAL A 16 -5.78 2.07 10.72
CA VAL A 16 -7.06 2.11 10.01
C VAL A 16 -7.54 3.54 9.96
N LEU A 17 -7.83 4.03 8.75
CA LEU A 17 -8.26 5.40 8.51
C LEU A 17 -9.77 5.46 8.20
N PRO A 18 -10.39 6.64 8.34
CA PRO A 18 -11.72 6.90 7.79
C PRO A 18 -11.77 6.62 6.27
N ASP A 19 -12.97 6.43 5.73
CA ASP A 19 -13.22 6.16 4.30
C ASP A 19 -12.66 4.83 3.77
N SER A 20 -12.61 3.79 4.60
CA SER A 20 -12.12 2.45 4.21
C SER A 20 -10.69 2.45 3.67
N ARG A 21 -9.84 3.32 4.24
CA ARG A 21 -8.42 3.43 3.91
C ARG A 21 -7.56 2.84 5.01
N PHE A 22 -6.36 2.41 4.64
CA PHE A 22 -5.40 1.81 5.54
C PHE A 22 -4.03 2.43 5.31
N ARG A 23 -3.35 2.81 6.39
CA ARG A 23 -1.92 3.10 6.33
C ARG A 23 -1.19 1.76 6.32
N VAL A 24 -0.38 1.53 5.29
CA VAL A 24 0.43 0.32 5.15
C VAL A 24 1.89 0.73 5.15
N THR A 25 2.70 0.04 5.94
CA THR A 25 4.16 0.15 5.88
C THR A 25 4.70 -1.08 5.17
N LEU A 26 5.39 -0.86 4.06
CA LEU A 26 6.07 -1.91 3.32
C LEU A 26 7.37 -2.31 4.03
N ASP A 27 7.85 -3.51 3.75
CA ASP A 27 9.06 -4.06 4.36
C ASP A 27 10.33 -3.26 4.00
N ASN A 28 10.28 -2.48 2.91
CA ASN A 28 11.35 -1.55 2.52
C ASN A 28 11.32 -0.22 3.28
N GLY A 29 10.42 -0.05 4.26
CA GLY A 29 10.30 1.14 5.10
C GLY A 29 9.43 2.26 4.54
N HIS A 30 8.86 2.09 3.33
CA HIS A 30 7.96 3.08 2.74
C HIS A 30 6.54 2.96 3.29
N GLN A 31 5.89 4.10 3.49
CA GLN A 31 4.49 4.16 3.93
C GLN A 31 3.58 4.53 2.78
N LEU A 32 2.47 3.82 2.63
CA LEU A 32 1.45 4.06 1.61
C LEU A 32 0.04 4.06 2.22
N ILE A 33 -0.91 4.55 1.42
CA ILE A 33 -2.34 4.44 1.69
C ILE A 33 -2.92 3.37 0.77
N ALA A 34 -3.40 2.30 1.37
CA ALA A 34 -4.15 1.26 0.67
C ALA A 34 -5.66 1.50 0.84
N TYR A 35 -6.43 1.05 -0.15
CA TYR A 35 -7.89 0.99 -0.13
C TYR A 35 -8.33 -0.43 -0.49
N THR A 36 -9.56 -0.77 -0.15
CA THR A 36 -10.17 -2.06 -0.55
C THR A 36 -10.87 -1.92 -1.88
#